data_AF-A0A519SG99-F1
#
_entry.id   AF-A0A519SG99-F1
#
_cell.length_a   1.000
_cell.length_b   1.000
_cell.length_c   1.000
_cell.angle_alpha   90.00
_cell.angle_beta   90.00
_cell.angle_gamma   90.00
#
_symmetry.space_group_name_H-M   'P 1'
#
loop_
_entity.id
_entity.type
_entity.pdbx_description
1 polymer ?
#
loop_
_entity_poly.entity_id
_entity_poly.type
_entity_poly.pdbx_seq_one_letter_code
_entity_poly.pdbx_strand_id
1 'polypeptide(L)'
;MKQLSAFLLLLPFAAQAQVGGRAAFPFLSLPPSAQLAASGGMNASARSADPTQLYGSPALLNADMDHAAAISYVAYVGDIKQSTAAYVFNSQKKGRFGLGFTYLNYGDLQSFDAAGNSLGTFAVNEYAFTGADSYTKGKFTFGLAAKLAVSSIAENRAVALAGDAGVLFKPSAQGFTVGFVVKNAGYMLKPYLASRRAPLPVDVQLGTTVKPEHMPLRFTLTAHHLQQWNIQY
;
A
#
# COMPACT_ATOMS: atom_id res chain seq x y z
N MET A 1 -27.59 -37.11 17.97
CA MET A 1 -27.47 -36.94 16.51
C MET A 1 -28.41 -35.82 16.08
N LYS A 2 -27.86 -34.79 15.40
CA LYS A 2 -28.56 -33.84 14.50
C LYS A 2 -29.62 -32.97 15.24
N GLN A 3 -29.51 -31.66 15.40
CA GLN A 3 -29.33 -30.65 14.36
C GLN A 3 -28.87 -29.34 15.04
N LEU A 4 -27.65 -28.88 14.72
CA LEU A 4 -27.18 -27.53 15.04
C LEU A 4 -26.56 -26.97 13.75
N SER A 5 -27.40 -26.92 12.71
CA SER A 5 -27.09 -26.28 11.43
C SER A 5 -27.92 -25.01 11.32
N ALA A 6 -27.69 -24.07 12.24
CA ALA A 6 -28.19 -22.72 12.11
C ALA A 6 -27.28 -21.95 11.15
N PHE A 7 -27.52 -22.21 9.86
CA PHE A 7 -27.68 -21.21 8.81
C PHE A 7 -26.87 -19.92 9.02
N LEU A 8 -25.58 -19.97 8.67
CA LEU A 8 -24.80 -18.77 8.39
C LEU A 8 -25.34 -18.19 7.07
N LEU A 9 -26.36 -17.34 7.20
CA LEU A 9 -26.94 -16.54 6.10
C LEU A 9 -25.82 -15.69 5.49
N LEU A 10 -25.24 -16.20 4.41
CA LEU A 10 -24.49 -15.44 3.43
C LEU A 10 -25.47 -14.46 2.76
N LEU A 11 -25.66 -13.29 3.38
CA LEU A 11 -26.26 -12.14 2.72
C LEU A 11 -25.28 -11.69 1.63
N PRO A 12 -25.64 -11.72 0.34
CA PRO A 12 -24.86 -11.07 -0.68
C PRO A 12 -25.09 -9.56 -0.53
N PHE A 13 -24.27 -8.90 0.29
CA PHE A 13 -24.16 -7.46 0.18
C PHE A 13 -23.62 -7.15 -1.22
N ALA A 14 -24.42 -6.44 -2.01
CA ALA A 14 -23.97 -5.85 -3.26
C ALA A 14 -22.89 -4.80 -2.95
N ALA A 15 -21.65 -5.25 -2.76
CA ALA A 15 -20.50 -4.40 -2.54
C ALA A 15 -20.04 -3.86 -3.89
N GLN A 16 -20.52 -2.68 -4.26
CA GLN A 16 -19.96 -1.85 -5.33
C GLN A 16 -18.88 -0.97 -4.69
N ALA A 17 -17.63 -1.45 -4.64
CA ALA A 17 -16.54 -0.80 -3.89
C ALA A 17 -15.28 -0.53 -4.73
N GLN A 18 -15.37 -0.48 -6.06
CA GLN A 18 -14.21 -0.19 -6.90
C GLN A 18 -14.04 1.32 -7.12
N VAL A 19 -12.98 1.87 -6.54
CA VAL A 19 -12.49 3.23 -6.84
C VAL A 19 -11.54 3.13 -8.05
N GLY A 20 -12.10 2.87 -9.23
CA GLY A 20 -11.34 2.66 -10.47
C GLY A 20 -11.19 3.92 -11.32
N GLY A 21 -10.02 4.13 -11.93
CA GLY A 21 -9.85 5.01 -13.10
C GLY A 21 -9.78 6.53 -12.87
N ARG A 22 -9.84 7.02 -11.62
CA ARG A 22 -9.84 8.47 -11.32
C ARG A 22 -8.48 9.06 -10.92
N ALA A 23 -7.48 8.23 -10.62
CA ALA A 23 -6.18 8.67 -10.09
C ALA A 23 -5.02 8.36 -11.05
N ALA A 24 -4.03 9.27 -11.09
CA ALA A 24 -2.73 8.99 -11.68
C ALA A 24 -1.90 8.10 -10.74
N PHE A 25 -0.91 7.40 -11.28
CA PHE A 25 -0.03 6.49 -10.51
C PHE A 25 -0.81 5.44 -9.69
N PRO A 26 -1.78 4.70 -10.27
CA PRO A 26 -2.61 3.75 -9.53
C PRO A 26 -1.80 2.62 -8.89
N PHE A 27 -0.62 2.29 -9.41
CA PHE A 27 0.26 1.28 -8.83
C PHE A 27 0.69 1.57 -7.39
N LEU A 28 0.65 2.84 -6.94
CA LEU A 28 0.92 3.20 -5.55
C LEU A 28 -0.12 2.63 -4.55
N SER A 29 -1.23 2.11 -5.06
CA SER A 29 -2.28 1.45 -4.27
C SER A 29 -2.20 -0.09 -4.34
N LEU A 30 -1.34 -0.65 -5.20
CA LEU A 30 -1.17 -2.09 -5.27
C LEU A 30 -0.41 -2.60 -4.05
N PRO A 31 -0.80 -3.75 -3.48
CA PRO A 31 -0.12 -4.31 -2.32
C PRO A 31 1.31 -4.74 -2.70
N PRO A 32 2.35 -4.12 -2.11
CA PRO A 32 3.73 -4.37 -2.54
C PRO A 32 4.38 -5.57 -1.87
N SER A 33 3.69 -6.28 -0.97
CA SER A 33 4.23 -7.49 -0.35
C SER A 33 3.17 -8.55 -0.15
N ALA A 34 3.61 -9.82 -0.09
CA ALA A 34 2.75 -10.95 0.20
C ALA A 34 1.98 -10.79 1.52
N GLN A 35 2.60 -10.23 2.56
CA GLN A 35 1.92 -10.00 3.84
C GLN A 35 0.80 -8.95 3.73
N LEU A 36 1.03 -7.86 2.99
CA LEU A 36 -0.01 -6.86 2.75
C LEU A 36 -1.12 -7.41 1.86
N ALA A 37 -0.78 -8.15 0.79
CA ALA A 37 -1.74 -8.81 -0.08
C ALA A 37 -2.63 -9.80 0.69
N ALA A 38 -2.02 -10.63 1.55
CA ALA A 38 -2.74 -11.58 2.41
C ALA A 38 -3.65 -10.90 3.46
N SER A 39 -3.38 -9.63 3.80
CA SER A 39 -4.18 -8.84 4.74
C SER A 39 -5.31 -8.05 4.06
N GLY A 40 -5.70 -8.42 2.83
CA GLY A 40 -6.69 -7.69 2.04
C GLY A 40 -6.13 -6.46 1.32
N GLY A 41 -4.80 -6.38 1.18
CA GLY A 41 -4.08 -5.33 0.46
C GLY A 41 -3.75 -4.08 1.29
N MET A 42 -4.25 -4.00 2.53
CA MET A 42 -4.15 -2.80 3.36
C MET A 42 -3.82 -3.17 4.81
N ASN A 43 -3.03 -2.31 5.46
CA ASN A 43 -2.74 -2.48 6.87
C ASN A 43 -2.37 -1.15 7.53
N ALA A 44 -3.23 -0.66 8.41
CA ALA A 44 -2.97 0.54 9.21
C ALA A 44 -2.49 0.22 10.64
N SER A 45 -2.72 -0.99 11.16
CA SER A 45 -2.65 -1.26 12.61
C SER A 45 -1.89 -2.52 13.03
N ALA A 46 -1.79 -3.55 12.18
CA ALA A 46 -1.16 -4.80 12.54
C ALA A 46 0.37 -4.68 12.44
N ARG A 47 1.09 -4.87 13.56
CA ARG A 47 2.56 -4.91 13.57
C ARG A 47 3.08 -6.31 13.29
N SER A 48 4.11 -6.43 12.47
CA SER A 48 4.93 -7.65 12.31
C SER A 48 6.41 -7.27 12.35
N ALA A 49 7.31 -8.23 12.25
CA ALA A 49 8.76 -7.98 12.09
C ALA A 49 9.18 -7.84 10.61
N ASP A 50 8.22 -7.78 9.68
CA ASP A 50 8.48 -7.67 8.25
C ASP A 50 8.71 -6.20 7.84
N PRO A 51 9.88 -5.82 7.31
CA PRO A 51 10.16 -4.44 6.95
C PRO A 51 9.21 -3.89 5.88
N THR A 52 8.54 -4.73 5.07
CA THR A 52 7.54 -4.29 4.08
C THR A 52 6.31 -3.61 4.69
N GLN A 53 6.13 -3.68 6.01
CA GLN A 53 5.10 -2.92 6.71
C GLN A 53 5.23 -1.40 6.53
N LEU A 54 6.41 -0.90 6.15
CA LEU A 54 6.64 0.50 5.78
C LEU A 54 5.66 0.99 4.70
N TYR A 55 5.24 0.09 3.79
CA TYR A 55 4.29 0.39 2.73
C TYR A 55 2.83 0.38 3.16
N GLY A 56 2.51 -0.29 4.29
CA GLY A 56 1.20 -0.24 4.91
C GLY A 56 1.00 1.10 5.60
N SER A 57 1.89 1.39 6.55
CA SER A 57 1.97 2.68 7.25
C SER A 57 3.36 2.88 7.83
N PRO A 58 3.96 4.09 7.73
CA PRO A 58 5.27 4.36 8.34
C PRO A 58 5.25 4.20 9.86
N ALA A 59 4.09 4.34 10.52
CA ALA A 59 3.95 4.16 11.97
C ALA A 59 4.02 2.68 12.43
N LEU A 60 4.06 1.72 11.50
CA LEU A 60 4.20 0.28 11.81
C LEU A 60 5.66 -0.16 11.97
N LEU A 61 6.62 0.68 11.55
CA LEU A 61 8.04 0.45 11.78
C LEU A 61 8.31 0.26 13.28
N ASN A 62 9.08 -0.77 13.60
CA ASN A 62 9.25 -1.21 14.98
C ASN A 62 10.63 -1.80 15.27
N ALA A 63 10.93 -1.98 16.56
CA ALA A 63 12.25 -2.37 17.01
C ALA A 63 12.67 -3.76 16.48
N ASP A 64 11.71 -4.64 16.20
CA ASP A 64 11.96 -6.00 15.72
C ASP A 64 12.42 -6.03 14.24
N MET A 65 12.46 -4.87 13.57
CA MET A 65 12.91 -4.71 12.19
C MET A 65 14.33 -4.16 12.07
N ASP A 66 15.13 -4.16 13.15
CA ASP A 66 16.50 -3.64 13.06
C ASP A 66 17.34 -4.45 12.07
N HIS A 67 17.96 -3.77 11.10
CA HIS A 67 18.70 -4.39 10.01
C HIS A 67 17.92 -5.46 9.22
N ALA A 68 16.58 -5.39 9.23
CA ALA A 68 15.73 -6.33 8.52
C ALA A 68 15.60 -5.92 7.05
N ALA A 69 15.81 -6.88 6.14
CA ALA A 69 15.57 -6.73 4.71
C ALA A 69 14.48 -7.69 4.25
N ALA A 70 13.68 -7.27 3.27
CA ALA A 70 12.72 -8.15 2.60
C ALA A 70 12.65 -7.85 1.11
N ILE A 71 12.42 -8.89 0.33
CA ILE A 71 12.12 -8.82 -1.10
C ILE A 71 10.79 -9.54 -1.31
N SER A 72 9.93 -8.97 -2.14
CA SER A 72 8.66 -9.58 -2.51
C SER A 72 8.46 -9.50 -4.02
N TYR A 73 7.79 -10.51 -4.56
CA TYR A 73 7.45 -10.59 -5.97
C TYR A 73 6.00 -11.05 -6.11
N VAL A 74 5.23 -10.33 -6.92
CA VAL A 74 3.84 -10.63 -7.22
C VAL A 74 3.68 -10.69 -8.73
N ALA A 75 3.21 -11.83 -9.23
CA ALA A 75 2.79 -11.98 -10.62
C ALA A 75 1.27 -11.80 -10.69
N TYR A 76 0.84 -10.79 -11.43
CA TYR A 76 -0.56 -10.55 -11.73
C TYR A 76 -0.94 -11.22 -13.06
N VAL A 77 -2.24 -11.32 -13.33
CA VAL A 77 -2.75 -11.80 -14.61
C VAL A 77 -2.37 -10.81 -15.73
N GLY A 78 -2.03 -11.31 -16.91
CA GLY A 78 -1.65 -10.49 -18.06
C GLY A 78 -0.18 -10.08 -18.08
N ASP A 79 0.72 -10.96 -17.61
CA ASP A 79 2.18 -10.77 -17.59
C ASP A 79 2.71 -9.57 -16.79
N ILE A 80 1.84 -8.93 -16.00
CA ILE A 80 2.19 -7.85 -15.09
C ILE A 80 2.94 -8.41 -13.89
N LYS A 81 4.10 -7.81 -13.58
CA LYS A 81 5.03 -8.26 -12.53
C LYS A 81 5.37 -7.11 -11.62
N GLN A 82 5.22 -7.32 -10.32
CA GLN A 82 5.62 -6.36 -9.28
C GLN A 82 6.76 -6.94 -8.45
N SER A 83 7.84 -6.18 -8.33
CA SER A 83 8.98 -6.49 -7.49
C SER A 83 9.14 -5.41 -6.44
N THR A 84 9.33 -5.81 -5.19
CA THR A 84 9.48 -4.89 -4.06
C THR A 84 10.69 -5.27 -3.24
N ALA A 85 11.42 -4.27 -2.77
CA ALA A 85 12.45 -4.42 -1.75
C ALA A 85 12.16 -3.46 -0.58
N ALA A 86 12.49 -3.88 0.63
CA ALA A 86 12.38 -3.08 1.85
C ALA A 86 13.58 -3.33 2.74
N TYR A 87 14.07 -2.28 3.39
CA TYR A 87 15.11 -2.37 4.41
C TYR A 87 14.80 -1.41 5.54
N VAL A 88 14.92 -1.87 6.78
CA VAL A 88 14.68 -1.06 7.97
C VAL A 88 15.89 -1.16 8.89
N PHE A 89 16.22 -0.04 9.53
CA PHE A 89 17.23 0.01 10.58
C PHE A 89 16.82 1.01 11.66
N ASN A 90 17.21 0.72 12.90
CA ASN A 90 16.89 1.55 14.04
C ASN A 90 18.03 2.56 14.29
N SER A 91 17.66 3.76 14.73
CA SER A 91 18.60 4.74 15.23
C SER A 91 18.25 5.09 16.66
N GLN A 92 19.21 4.91 17.57
CA GLN A 92 19.02 5.18 19.00
C GLN A 92 18.56 6.62 19.30
N LYS A 93 18.86 7.59 18.42
CA LYS A 93 18.54 9.01 18.63
C LYS A 93 17.41 9.54 17.73
N LYS A 94 17.19 8.93 16.57
CA LYS A 94 16.34 9.53 15.52
C LYS A 94 15.08 8.75 15.18
N GLY A 95 14.91 7.52 15.70
CA GLY A 95 13.72 6.72 15.40
C GLY A 95 14.05 5.43 14.65
N ARG A 96 13.24 5.08 13.66
CA ARG A 96 13.38 3.86 12.85
C ARG A 96 13.19 4.22 11.41
N PHE A 97 14.25 4.04 10.63
CA PHE A 97 14.30 4.42 9.24
C PHE A 97 13.95 3.25 8.35
N GLY A 98 13.07 3.48 7.39
CA GLY A 98 12.71 2.53 6.34
C GLY A 98 13.11 3.06 4.97
N LEU A 99 13.70 2.20 4.16
CA LEU A 99 13.92 2.41 2.73
C LEU A 99 13.13 1.37 1.95
N GLY A 100 12.47 1.81 0.90
CA GLY A 100 11.64 0.97 0.06
C GLY A 100 11.86 1.26 -1.41
N PHE A 101 11.80 0.21 -2.22
CA PHE A 101 11.71 0.29 -3.67
C PHE A 101 10.60 -0.62 -4.16
N THR A 102 9.76 -0.12 -5.07
CA THR A 102 8.74 -0.91 -5.76
C THR A 102 8.88 -0.68 -7.26
N TYR A 103 8.80 -1.75 -8.04
CA TYR A 103 8.86 -1.77 -9.50
C TYR A 103 7.68 -2.58 -10.05
N LEU A 104 6.93 -2.01 -10.97
CA LEU A 104 5.83 -2.66 -11.67
C LEU A 104 6.11 -2.63 -13.18
N ASN A 105 6.10 -3.80 -13.80
CA ASN A 105 6.29 -3.99 -15.23
C ASN A 105 5.02 -4.61 -15.81
N TYR A 106 4.45 -4.01 -16.85
CA TYR A 106 3.22 -4.49 -17.49
C TYR A 106 3.46 -5.47 -18.66
N GLY A 107 4.71 -5.86 -18.89
CA GLY A 107 5.11 -6.64 -20.06
C GLY A 107 5.09 -5.81 -21.35
N ASP A 108 5.15 -6.53 -22.47
CA ASP A 108 5.10 -5.93 -23.80
C ASP A 108 3.64 -5.86 -24.29
N LEU A 109 3.19 -4.65 -24.58
CA LEU A 109 1.86 -4.36 -25.11
C LEU A 109 1.94 -4.15 -26.61
N GLN A 110 1.00 -4.73 -27.37
CA GLN A 110 0.93 -4.50 -28.80
C GLN A 110 0.34 -3.13 -29.11
N SER A 111 0.97 -2.42 -30.05
CA SER A 111 0.53 -1.13 -30.57
C SER A 111 -0.12 -1.32 -31.94
N PHE A 112 -1.21 -0.60 -32.19
CA PHE A 112 -1.93 -0.63 -33.47
C PHE A 112 -2.28 0.79 -33.91
N ASP A 113 -2.30 1.02 -35.23
CA ASP A 113 -2.86 2.24 -35.81
C ASP A 113 -4.40 2.20 -35.84
N ALA A 114 -5.03 3.30 -36.25
CA ALA A 114 -6.49 3.39 -36.34
C ALA A 114 -7.12 2.45 -37.37
N ALA A 115 -6.34 1.92 -38.32
CA ALA A 115 -6.76 0.95 -39.32
C ALA A 115 -6.53 -0.51 -38.87
N GLY A 116 -5.94 -0.73 -37.69
CA GLY A 116 -5.66 -2.05 -37.13
C GLY A 116 -4.32 -2.65 -37.57
N ASN A 117 -3.44 -1.89 -38.23
CA ASN A 117 -2.10 -2.36 -38.56
C ASN A 117 -1.20 -2.30 -37.32
N SER A 118 -0.39 -3.34 -37.10
CA SER A 118 0.53 -3.37 -35.97
C SER A 118 1.66 -2.35 -36.14
N LEU A 119 1.94 -1.59 -35.07
CA LEU A 119 3.04 -0.64 -34.96
C LEU A 119 4.21 -1.18 -34.11
N GLY A 120 4.21 -2.49 -33.81
CA GLY A 120 5.17 -3.13 -32.90
C GLY A 120 4.68 -3.21 -31.45
N THR A 121 5.60 -3.30 -30.50
CA THR A 121 5.31 -3.40 -29.07
C THR A 121 5.87 -2.22 -28.28
N PHE A 122 5.25 -1.92 -27.15
CA PHE A 122 5.77 -0.97 -26.17
C PHE A 122 5.62 -1.51 -24.75
N ALA A 123 6.50 -1.09 -23.85
CA ALA A 123 6.43 -1.46 -22.44
C ALA A 123 5.90 -0.31 -21.59
N VAL A 124 5.24 -0.67 -20.49
CA VAL A 124 4.89 0.25 -19.40
C VAL A 124 5.61 -0.19 -18.15
N ASN A 125 6.37 0.73 -17.56
CA ASN A 125 7.16 0.47 -16.35
C ASN A 125 6.96 1.60 -15.35
N GLU A 126 6.72 1.22 -14.10
CA GLU A 126 6.50 2.15 -13.01
C GLU A 126 7.38 1.79 -11.83
N TYR A 127 7.90 2.80 -11.14
CA TYR A 127 8.70 2.58 -9.95
C TYR A 127 8.50 3.67 -8.92
N ALA A 128 8.67 3.30 -7.64
CA ALA A 128 8.63 4.22 -6.53
C ALA A 128 9.77 3.95 -5.55
N PHE A 129 10.50 5.01 -5.20
CA PHE A 129 11.42 5.01 -4.08
C PHE A 129 10.71 5.60 -2.86
N THR A 130 10.79 4.92 -1.72
CA THR A 130 10.17 5.33 -0.47
C THR A 130 11.24 5.49 0.60
N GLY A 131 11.27 6.64 1.27
CA GLY A 131 12.00 6.84 2.51
C GLY A 131 11.02 7.12 3.63
N ALA A 132 11.17 6.44 4.77
CA ALA A 132 10.29 6.57 5.91
C ALA A 132 11.08 6.71 7.21
N ASP A 133 10.48 7.38 8.18
CA ASP A 133 10.97 7.42 9.56
C ASP A 133 9.78 7.28 10.52
N SER A 134 10.04 6.69 11.68
CA SER A 134 9.06 6.58 12.75
C SER A 134 9.67 6.79 14.13
N TYR A 135 8.90 7.41 15.00
CA TYR A 135 9.29 7.67 16.37
C TYR A 135 8.18 7.26 17.34
N THR A 136 8.54 6.58 18.42
CA THR A 136 7.59 6.14 19.46
C THR A 136 7.74 7.00 20.71
N LYS A 137 6.62 7.57 21.17
CA LYS A 137 6.51 8.29 22.44
C LYS A 137 5.37 7.71 23.27
N GLY A 138 5.71 7.05 24.38
CA GLY A 138 4.75 6.37 25.23
C GLY A 138 3.97 5.31 24.45
N LYS A 139 2.65 5.46 24.39
CA LYS A 139 1.72 4.52 23.72
C LYS A 139 1.54 4.79 22.22
N PHE A 140 2.16 5.84 21.68
CA PHE A 140 1.98 6.26 20.30
C PHE A 140 3.26 6.10 19.49
N THR A 141 3.16 5.54 18.29
CA THR A 141 4.18 5.66 17.25
C THR A 141 3.67 6.60 16.17
N PHE A 142 4.46 7.60 15.81
CA PHE A 142 4.23 8.49 14.68
C PHE A 142 5.18 8.10 13.56
N GLY A 143 4.72 8.18 12.32
CA GLY A 143 5.55 7.89 11.16
C GLY A 143 5.25 8.81 9.99
N LEU A 144 6.29 9.13 9.24
CA LEU A 144 6.21 9.88 7.99
C LEU A 144 6.97 9.11 6.90
N ALA A 145 6.47 9.19 5.68
CA ALA A 145 7.18 8.70 4.51
C ALA A 145 7.09 9.69 3.35
N ALA A 146 8.14 9.72 2.53
CA ALA A 146 8.19 10.42 1.26
C ALA A 146 8.42 9.41 0.14
N LYS A 147 7.74 9.61 -0.99
CA LYS A 147 7.79 8.74 -2.16
C LYS A 147 8.09 9.56 -3.41
N LEU A 148 9.05 9.11 -4.19
CA LEU A 148 9.28 9.58 -5.56
C LEU A 148 8.81 8.48 -6.51
N ALA A 149 7.73 8.75 -7.24
CA ALA A 149 7.13 7.82 -8.18
C ALA A 149 7.40 8.27 -9.62
N VAL A 150 7.75 7.32 -10.47
CA VAL A 150 7.96 7.54 -11.91
C VAL A 150 7.18 6.50 -12.68
N SER A 151 6.54 6.92 -13.77
CA SER A 151 5.86 6.02 -14.68
C SER A 151 6.25 6.34 -16.11
N SER A 152 6.62 5.31 -16.86
CA SER A 152 7.06 5.38 -18.25
C SER A 152 6.09 4.58 -19.11
N ILE A 153 5.49 5.24 -20.10
CA ILE A 153 4.63 4.61 -21.11
C ILE A 153 5.27 4.90 -22.47
N ALA A 154 5.83 3.88 -23.11
CA ALA A 154 6.67 4.05 -24.28
C ALA A 154 7.76 5.11 -24.00
N GLU A 155 7.85 6.16 -24.82
CA GLU A 155 8.81 7.26 -24.68
C GLU A 155 8.38 8.34 -23.66
N ASN A 156 7.12 8.34 -23.23
CA ASN A 156 6.58 9.35 -22.35
C ASN A 156 6.81 8.99 -20.88
N ARG A 157 7.16 10.01 -20.07
CA ARG A 157 7.42 9.86 -18.64
C ARG A 157 6.64 10.84 -17.79
N ALA A 158 6.05 10.33 -16.71
CA ALA A 158 5.45 11.10 -15.64
C ALA A 158 6.22 10.90 -14.34
N VAL A 159 6.27 11.94 -13.49
CA VAL A 159 6.93 11.91 -12.18
C VAL A 159 5.99 12.53 -11.14
N ALA A 160 5.90 11.92 -9.96
CA ALA A 160 5.12 12.41 -8.83
C ALA A 160 5.91 12.35 -7.52
N LEU A 161 5.62 13.30 -6.64
CA LEU A 161 6.00 13.25 -5.24
C LEU A 161 4.75 12.98 -4.41
N ALA A 162 4.85 12.00 -3.51
CA ALA A 162 3.80 11.66 -2.56
C ALA A 162 4.38 11.49 -1.16
N GLY A 163 3.53 11.56 -0.14
CA GLY A 163 3.90 11.28 1.23
C GLY A 163 2.81 10.51 1.96
N ASP A 164 3.24 9.79 2.98
CA ASP A 164 2.36 9.09 3.91
C ASP A 164 2.60 9.65 5.32
N ALA A 165 1.53 9.80 6.10
CA ALA A 165 1.59 10.18 7.50
C ALA A 165 0.73 9.23 8.31
N GLY A 166 1.31 8.62 9.35
CA GLY A 166 0.65 7.60 10.15
C GLY A 166 0.83 7.82 11.65
N VAL A 167 -0.16 7.35 12.41
CA VAL A 167 -0.08 7.20 13.85
C VAL A 167 -0.58 5.82 14.25
N LEU A 168 0.11 5.18 15.18
CA LEU A 168 -0.27 3.91 15.77
C LEU A 168 -0.36 4.07 17.28
N PHE A 169 -1.53 3.77 17.84
CA PHE A 169 -1.77 3.68 19.27
C PHE A 169 -1.69 2.22 19.73
N LYS A 170 -0.86 1.97 20.74
CA LYS A 170 -0.72 0.68 21.42
C LYS A 170 -0.84 0.92 22.95
N PRO A 171 -2.01 0.69 23.56
CA PRO A 171 -2.26 1.08 24.94
C PRO A 171 -1.51 0.27 25.99
N SER A 172 -1.12 -0.96 25.67
CA SER A 172 -0.45 -1.90 26.57
C SER A 172 0.41 -2.88 25.77
N ALA A 173 1.18 -3.73 26.46
CA ALA A 173 1.91 -4.81 25.80
C ALA A 173 0.98 -5.85 25.15
N GLN A 174 -0.29 -5.93 25.61
CA GLN A 174 -1.31 -6.80 25.05
C GLN A 174 -1.51 -6.53 23.55
N GLY A 175 -1.98 -7.54 22.82
CA GLY A 175 -2.04 -7.56 21.36
C GLY A 175 -3.06 -6.62 20.70
N PHE A 176 -3.42 -5.50 21.33
CA PHE A 176 -4.36 -4.52 20.79
C PHE A 176 -3.63 -3.29 20.20
N THR A 177 -4.01 -2.90 18.99
CA THR A 177 -3.54 -1.67 18.35
C THR A 177 -4.65 -0.97 17.59
N VAL A 178 -4.54 0.34 17.48
CA VAL A 178 -5.36 1.17 16.58
C VAL A 178 -4.41 2.02 15.76
N GLY A 179 -4.60 2.06 14.46
CA GLY A 179 -3.73 2.80 13.55
C GLY A 179 -4.54 3.64 12.59
N PHE A 180 -4.03 4.83 12.30
CA PHE A 180 -4.58 5.75 11.32
C PHE A 180 -3.46 6.16 10.37
N VAL A 181 -3.75 6.20 9.07
CA VAL A 181 -2.76 6.59 8.06
C VAL A 181 -3.43 7.33 6.91
N VAL A 182 -2.78 8.40 6.47
CA VAL A 182 -3.07 9.06 5.20
C VAL A 182 -1.95 8.69 4.24
N LYS A 183 -2.29 8.00 3.16
CA LYS A 183 -1.32 7.50 2.17
C LYS A 183 -1.39 8.31 0.88
N ASN A 184 -0.25 8.37 0.19
CA ASN A 184 -0.09 8.87 -1.17
C ASN A 184 -0.57 10.33 -1.37
N ALA A 185 -0.59 11.14 -0.31
CA ALA A 185 -0.90 12.56 -0.39
C ALA A 185 0.23 13.29 -1.12
N GLY A 186 -0.08 13.94 -2.24
CA GLY A 186 0.96 14.58 -3.03
C GLY A 186 0.49 15.08 -4.38
N TYR A 187 1.45 15.25 -5.29
CA TYR A 187 1.23 15.89 -6.58
C TYR A 187 2.14 15.33 -7.68
N MET A 188 1.67 15.41 -8.92
CA MET A 188 2.50 15.13 -10.09
C MET A 188 3.47 16.30 -10.30
N LEU A 189 4.77 16.03 -10.33
CA LEU A 189 5.78 17.00 -10.76
C LEU A 189 5.69 17.22 -12.27
N LYS A 190 5.66 16.11 -13.01
CA LYS A 190 5.62 16.05 -14.46
C LYS A 190 4.50 15.10 -14.90
N PRO A 191 3.43 15.59 -15.56
CA PRO A 191 2.47 14.72 -16.22
C PRO A 191 2.98 14.21 -17.57
N TYR A 192 2.36 13.16 -18.12
CA TYR A 192 2.67 12.70 -19.50
C TYR A 192 2.34 13.77 -20.53
N LEU A 193 1.21 14.46 -20.35
CA LEU A 193 0.76 15.58 -21.17
C LEU A 193 0.65 16.81 -20.28
N ALA A 194 1.29 17.91 -20.68
CA ALA A 194 1.40 19.13 -19.86
C ALA A 194 0.04 19.67 -19.36
N SER A 195 -1.03 19.45 -20.12
CA SER A 195 -2.40 19.91 -19.84
C SER A 195 -3.23 18.98 -18.95
N ARG A 196 -2.75 17.80 -18.55
CA ARG A 196 -3.51 16.84 -17.74
C ARG A 196 -2.78 16.40 -16.47
N ARG A 197 -3.08 17.07 -15.36
CA ARG A 197 -2.69 16.64 -14.01
C ARG A 197 -3.89 15.98 -13.34
N ALA A 198 -3.83 14.66 -13.17
CA ALA A 198 -4.82 13.92 -12.39
C ALA A 198 -4.35 13.80 -10.93
N PRO A 199 -5.27 13.65 -9.97
CA PRO A 199 -4.91 13.49 -8.56
C PRO A 199 -4.15 12.17 -8.33
N LEU A 200 -3.28 12.15 -7.31
CA LEU A 200 -2.68 10.91 -6.81
C LEU A 200 -3.71 10.06 -6.04
N PRO A 201 -3.47 8.75 -5.86
CA PRO A 201 -4.44 7.86 -5.24
C PRO A 201 -4.34 7.96 -3.72
N VAL A 202 -4.77 9.11 -3.19
CA VAL A 202 -4.81 9.36 -1.75
C VAL A 202 -5.75 8.35 -1.10
N ASP A 203 -5.33 7.78 0.02
CA ASP A 203 -6.13 6.83 0.79
C ASP A 203 -6.02 7.11 2.29
N VAL A 204 -7.14 7.46 2.91
CA VAL A 204 -7.25 7.63 4.36
C VAL A 204 -7.79 6.34 4.96
N GLN A 205 -6.98 5.71 5.81
CA GLN A 205 -7.28 4.43 6.43
C GLN A 205 -7.31 4.54 7.96
N LEU A 206 -8.22 3.79 8.57
CA LEU A 206 -8.30 3.55 10.01
C LEU A 206 -8.39 2.05 10.24
N GLY A 207 -7.52 1.50 11.07
CA GLY A 207 -7.53 0.09 11.38
C GLY A 207 -7.39 -0.20 12.86
N THR A 208 -7.87 -1.38 13.25
CA THR A 208 -7.62 -1.95 14.58
C THR A 208 -7.20 -3.40 14.45
N THR A 209 -6.34 -3.83 15.35
CA THR A 209 -5.88 -5.21 15.43
C THR A 209 -5.97 -5.71 16.87
N VAL A 210 -6.45 -6.93 17.04
CA VAL A 210 -6.52 -7.63 18.32
C VAL A 210 -5.86 -9.00 18.17
N LYS A 211 -4.87 -9.29 19.02
CA LYS A 211 -4.28 -10.62 19.21
C LYS A 211 -4.48 -11.04 20.67
N PRO A 212 -5.45 -11.93 20.97
CA PRO A 212 -5.64 -12.47 22.31
C PRO A 212 -4.40 -13.24 22.78
N GLU A 213 -4.06 -13.16 24.07
CA GLU A 213 -2.78 -13.66 24.61
C GLU A 213 -2.56 -15.16 24.41
N HIS A 214 -3.61 -15.96 24.59
CA HIS A 214 -3.54 -17.43 24.52
C HIS A 214 -3.98 -18.00 23.17
N MET A 215 -4.24 -17.16 22.18
CA MET A 215 -4.71 -17.59 20.86
C MET A 215 -3.66 -17.29 19.78
N PRO A 216 -3.36 -18.24 18.89
CA PRO A 216 -2.39 -18.01 17.82
C PRO A 216 -2.91 -17.03 16.75
N LEU A 217 -4.23 -16.86 16.67
CA LEU A 217 -4.89 -16.02 15.67
C LEU A 217 -4.83 -14.53 16.05
N ARG A 218 -4.79 -13.71 15.00
CA ARG A 218 -4.86 -12.25 15.07
C ARG A 218 -5.98 -11.78 14.16
N PHE A 219 -6.80 -10.87 14.67
CA PHE A 219 -7.86 -10.25 13.89
C PHE A 219 -7.49 -8.81 13.58
N THR A 220 -7.68 -8.40 12.34
CA THR A 220 -7.43 -7.05 11.86
C THR A 220 -8.63 -6.57 11.06
N LEU A 221 -9.10 -5.37 11.36
CA LEU A 221 -10.13 -4.66 10.60
C LEU A 221 -9.52 -3.35 10.13
N THR A 222 -9.62 -3.06 8.83
CA THR A 222 -9.15 -1.80 8.23
C THR A 222 -10.27 -1.20 7.40
N ALA A 223 -10.73 -0.02 7.77
CA ALA A 223 -11.55 0.83 6.92
C ALA A 223 -10.63 1.72 6.08
N HIS A 224 -10.94 1.86 4.80
CA HIS A 224 -10.12 2.57 3.82
C HIS A 224 -10.96 3.53 2.98
N HIS A 225 -10.29 4.42 2.26
CA HIS A 225 -10.89 5.45 1.43
C HIS A 225 -11.88 6.33 2.20
N LEU A 226 -11.60 6.58 3.49
CA LEU A 226 -12.49 7.30 4.41
C LEU A 226 -12.75 8.75 3.99
N GLN A 227 -11.92 9.31 3.12
CA GLN A 227 -12.09 10.63 2.51
C GLN A 227 -13.10 10.66 1.37
N GLN A 228 -13.48 9.50 0.81
CA GLN A 228 -14.40 9.39 -0.31
C GLN A 228 -15.79 8.99 0.18
N TRP A 229 -16.69 9.96 0.27
CA TRP A 229 -18.09 9.76 0.67
C TRP A 229 -18.95 9.17 -0.44
N ASN A 230 -18.54 9.39 -1.70
CA ASN A 230 -19.23 8.85 -2.87
C ASN A 230 -18.32 7.86 -3.61
N ILE A 231 -18.57 6.57 -3.39
CA ILE A 231 -17.91 5.44 -4.07
C ILE A 231 -18.59 5.05 -5.39
N GLN A 232 -19.61 5.81 -5.85
CA GLN A 232 -20.28 5.55 -7.11
C GLN A 232 -19.45 6.06 -8.32
N TYR A 233 -19.45 5.24 -9.37
CA TYR A 233 -18.84 5.51 -10.67
C TYR A 233 -19.58 6.61 -11.42
#